data_AF-A0A838P9S0-F1
#
_entry.id   AF-A0A838P9S0-F1
#
_cell.length_a   1.000
_cell.length_b   1.000
_cell.length_c   1.000
_cell.angle_alpha   90.00
_cell.angle_beta   90.00
_cell.angle_gamma   90.00
#
_symmetry.space_group_name_H-M   'P 1'
#
loop_
_entity.id
_entity.type
_entity.pdbx_description
1 polymer ?
#
loop_
_entity_poly.entity_id
_entity_poly.type
_entity_poly.pdbx_seq_one_letter_code
_entity_poly.pdbx_strand_id
1 'polypeptide(L)'
;MNDDYLWDRTGEPDPQIQQLEQVLGTLGYQTRPLELPARVRIGRRRTFFPRLAIAAAVATMLVGGAFWLLLHKQTALVGLESVSNPQAVEKLKTAPENVAPPPKDKGVHEYTIVNAALENKPKGRGVRKNLMTGNKQFRTLRARETELTARHRAEAEAAKEQLMLALSVASAKLSLAQKKAQGTYPGSLIRNQHKIG
;
A
#
# COMPACT_ATOMS: atom_id res chain seq x y z
N MET A 1 37.77 28.58 22.67
CA MET A 1 36.48 29.16 22.19
C MET A 1 35.43 28.68 23.18
N ASN A 2 34.72 29.60 23.84
CA ASN A 2 33.72 29.25 24.86
C ASN A 2 32.40 28.92 24.17
N ASP A 3 31.98 27.66 24.23
CA ASP A 3 30.73 27.20 23.62
C ASP A 3 29.50 27.56 24.47
N ASP A 4 29.71 28.04 25.70
CA ASP A 4 28.65 28.37 26.67
C ASP A 4 27.78 29.56 26.22
N TYR A 5 28.32 30.47 25.41
CA TYR A 5 27.56 31.63 24.90
C TYR A 5 26.49 31.22 23.88
N LEU A 6 26.72 30.16 23.11
CA LEU A 6 25.89 29.77 21.97
C LEU A 6 24.52 29.20 22.36
N TRP A 7 24.42 28.61 23.55
CA TRP A 7 23.21 27.91 23.99
C TRP A 7 22.44 28.70 25.05
N ASP A 8 23.15 29.27 26.03
CA ASP A 8 22.52 29.89 27.20
C ASP A 8 22.80 31.39 27.33
N ARG A 9 23.65 31.97 26.46
CA ARG A 9 24.11 33.38 26.53
C ARG A 9 24.78 33.76 27.87
N THR A 10 25.17 32.77 28.67
CA THR A 10 25.83 32.98 29.97
C THR A 10 27.35 32.92 29.77
N GLY A 11 27.94 33.99 29.24
CA GLY A 11 29.38 34.11 29.05
C GLY A 11 29.77 35.49 28.49
N GLU A 12 31.06 35.83 28.50
CA GLU A 12 31.53 37.06 27.84
C GLU A 12 31.31 36.93 26.32
N PRO A 13 30.49 37.81 25.71
CA PRO A 13 30.24 37.76 24.28
C PRO A 13 31.50 38.15 23.50
N ASP A 14 31.86 37.34 22.52
CA ASP A 14 32.85 37.75 21.52
C ASP A 14 32.34 39.00 20.79
N PRO A 15 33.14 40.08 20.68
CA PRO A 15 32.73 41.30 19.99
C PRO A 15 32.26 41.05 18.54
N GLN A 16 32.79 40.04 17.86
CA GLN A 16 32.37 39.69 16.49
C GLN A 16 30.98 39.06 16.46
N ILE A 17 30.67 38.20 17.43
CA ILE A 17 29.35 37.55 17.55
C ILE A 17 28.29 38.59 17.93
N GLN A 18 28.63 39.56 18.79
CA GLN A 18 27.72 40.64 19.17
C GLN A 18 27.32 41.52 17.97
N GLN A 19 28.28 41.85 17.09
CA GLN A 19 27.99 42.60 15.86
C GLN A 19 27.09 41.80 14.91
N LEU A 20 27.33 40.49 14.76
CA LEU A 20 26.49 39.61 13.96
C LEU A 20 25.07 39.49 14.52
N GLU A 21 24.93 39.33 15.84
CA GLU A 21 23.62 39.29 16.50
C GLU A 21 22.87 40.61 16.31
N GLN A 22 23.56 41.75 16.36
CA GLN A 22 22.94 43.05 16.14
C GLN A 22 22.46 43.23 14.68
N VAL A 23 23.27 42.82 13.69
CA VAL A 23 22.88 42.89 12.27
C VAL A 23 21.73 41.92 11.98
N LEU A 24 21.83 40.67 12.43
CA LEU A 24 20.84 39.64 12.17
C LEU A 24 19.56 39.81 13.00
N GLY A 25 19.66 40.44 14.19
CA GLY A 25 18.51 40.73 15.05
C GLY A 25 17.47 41.61 14.38
N THR A 26 17.90 42.50 13.47
CA THR A 26 16.97 43.32 12.66
C THR A 26 16.17 42.52 11.63
N LEU A 27 16.72 41.41 11.16
CA LEU A 27 16.09 40.46 10.23
C LEU A 27 15.33 39.34 10.96
N GLY A 28 15.35 39.35 12.30
CA GLY A 28 14.67 38.37 13.13
C GLY A 28 13.17 38.34 12.87
N TYR A 29 12.60 37.14 12.95
CA TYR A 29 11.16 36.93 12.81
C TYR A 29 10.40 37.73 13.89
N GLN A 30 9.67 38.75 13.48
CA GLN A 30 8.73 39.44 14.37
C GLN A 30 7.49 38.57 14.54
N THR A 31 7.20 38.17 15.77
CA THR A 31 5.95 37.50 16.15
C THR A 31 4.78 38.48 16.02
N ARG A 32 4.43 38.82 14.79
CA ARG A 32 3.20 39.54 14.48
C ARG A 32 2.05 38.55 14.68
N PRO A 33 1.01 38.90 15.47
CA PRO A 33 -0.15 38.03 15.60
C PRO A 33 -0.72 37.76 14.21
N LEU A 34 -0.89 36.48 13.89
CA LEU A 34 -1.34 36.03 12.59
C LEU A 34 -2.78 36.54 12.38
N GLU A 35 -2.94 37.60 11.57
CA GLU A 35 -4.24 38.17 11.21
C GLU A 35 -4.97 37.22 10.27
N LEU A 36 -5.63 36.20 10.85
CA LEU A 36 -6.45 35.25 10.09
C LEU A 36 -7.72 35.98 9.61
N PRO A 37 -8.00 36.01 8.30
CA PRO A 37 -9.19 36.67 7.79
C PRO A 37 -10.45 35.99 8.35
N ALA A 38 -11.36 36.78 8.93
CA ALA A 38 -12.59 36.32 9.60
C ALA A 38 -13.53 35.45 8.73
N ARG A 39 -13.26 35.35 7.43
CA ARG A 39 -14.01 34.56 6.45
C ARG A 39 -13.52 33.13 6.26
N VAL A 40 -12.48 32.67 6.96
CA VAL A 40 -12.06 31.26 6.89
C VAL A 40 -13.05 30.41 7.68
N ARG A 41 -14.08 29.90 7.00
CA ARG A 41 -14.93 28.84 7.55
C ARG A 41 -14.08 27.58 7.65
N ILE A 42 -13.56 27.31 8.85
CA ILE A 42 -12.94 26.03 9.19
C ILE A 42 -14.04 24.98 9.08
N GLY A 43 -14.12 24.33 7.92
CA GLY A 43 -15.10 23.29 7.63
C GLY A 43 -14.94 22.18 8.65
N ARG A 44 -15.90 22.09 9.57
CA ARG A 44 -15.98 21.05 10.60
C ARG A 44 -16.00 19.69 9.88
N ARG A 45 -14.83 19.06 9.76
CA ARG A 45 -14.66 17.78 9.06
C ARG A 45 -15.61 16.77 9.69
N ARG A 46 -16.53 16.26 8.87
CA ARG A 46 -17.61 15.36 9.23
C ARG A 46 -17.01 14.12 9.91
N THR A 47 -17.30 13.88 11.18
CA THR A 47 -16.73 12.81 12.03
C THR A 47 -17.12 11.37 11.64
N PHE A 48 -17.68 11.14 10.45
CA PHE A 48 -18.09 9.81 9.98
C PHE A 48 -16.97 9.05 9.24
N PHE A 49 -15.79 9.64 9.05
CA PHE A 49 -14.67 8.98 8.38
C PHE A 49 -13.99 7.80 9.11
N PRO A 50 -14.00 7.62 10.45
CA PRO A 50 -13.20 6.55 11.05
C PRO A 50 -13.73 5.15 10.68
N ARG A 51 -15.05 5.00 10.50
CA ARG A 51 -15.64 3.72 10.08
C ARG A 51 -15.30 3.35 8.63
N LEU A 52 -15.25 4.35 7.74
CA LEU A 52 -14.84 4.18 6.35
C LEU A 52 -13.35 3.86 6.22
N ALA A 53 -12.50 4.47 7.05
CA ALA A 53 -11.06 4.19 7.08
C ALA A 53 -10.76 2.73 7.47
N ILE A 54 -11.46 2.20 8.48
CA ILE A 54 -11.32 0.79 8.89
C ILE A 54 -11.75 -0.15 7.75
N ALA A 55 -12.90 0.11 7.13
CA ALA A 55 -13.38 -0.71 6.02
C ALA A 55 -12.42 -0.71 4.82
N ALA A 56 -11.87 0.46 4.48
CA ALA A 56 -10.88 0.58 3.41
C ALA A 56 -9.58 -0.19 3.73
N ALA A 57 -9.08 -0.09 4.97
CA ALA A 57 -7.88 -0.81 5.39
C ALA A 57 -8.05 -2.34 5.25
N VAL A 58 -9.18 -2.88 5.73
CA VAL A 58 -9.50 -4.32 5.61
C VAL A 58 -9.59 -4.73 4.14
N ALA A 59 -10.26 -3.94 3.30
CA ALA A 59 -10.36 -4.22 1.87
C ALA A 59 -8.98 -4.24 1.19
N THR A 60 -8.09 -3.28 1.51
CA THR A 60 -6.74 -3.25 0.94
C THR A 60 -5.87 -4.42 1.40
N MET A 61 -6.00 -4.87 2.65
CA MET A 61 -5.30 -6.06 3.14
C MET A 61 -5.76 -7.33 2.41
N LEU A 62 -7.06 -7.49 2.17
CA LEU A 62 -7.59 -8.65 1.47
C LEU A 62 -7.15 -8.67 0.00
N VAL A 63 -7.20 -7.53 -0.69
CA VAL A 63 -6.77 -7.43 -2.09
C VAL A 63 -5.27 -7.64 -2.21
N GLY A 64 -4.46 -6.99 -1.36
CA GLY A 64 -3.01 -7.15 -1.34
C GLY A 64 -2.57 -8.57 -0.99
N GLY A 65 -3.19 -9.19 0.01
CA GLY A 65 -2.91 -10.56 0.41
C GLY A 65 -3.31 -11.59 -0.66
N ALA A 66 -4.47 -11.41 -1.29
CA ALA A 66 -4.87 -12.26 -2.42
C ALA A 66 -3.88 -12.11 -3.59
N PHE A 67 -3.52 -10.88 -3.95
CA PHE A 67 -2.57 -10.62 -5.03
C PHE A 67 -1.20 -11.26 -4.75
N TRP A 68 -0.70 -11.16 -3.52
CA TRP A 68 0.53 -11.81 -3.08
C TRP A 68 0.48 -13.35 -3.21
N LEU A 69 -0.63 -13.97 -2.79
CA LEU A 69 -0.82 -15.41 -2.90
C LEU A 69 -0.87 -15.89 -4.36
N LEU A 70 -1.43 -15.10 -5.28
CA LEU A 70 -1.43 -15.43 -6.70
C LEU A 70 -0.01 -15.43 -7.29
N LEU A 71 0.84 -14.49 -6.87
CA LEU A 71 2.25 -14.43 -7.29
C LEU A 71 3.06 -15.61 -6.74
N HIS A 72 2.82 -16.01 -5.49
CA HIS A 72 3.58 -17.10 -4.86
C HIS A 72 3.22 -18.50 -5.38
N LYS A 73 2.02 -18.69 -5.94
CA LYS A 73 1.63 -19.97 -6.55
C LYS A 73 2.39 -20.28 -7.84
N GLN A 74 2.89 -19.26 -8.56
CA GLN A 74 3.59 -19.48 -9.83
C GLN A 74 4.99 -20.07 -9.64
N THR A 75 5.64 -19.84 -8.49
CA THR A 75 6.98 -20.39 -8.22
C THR A 75 6.98 -21.89 -7.91
N ALA A 76 5.83 -22.50 -7.60
CA ALA A 76 5.75 -23.92 -7.24
C ALA A 76 5.63 -24.88 -8.46
N LEU A 77 5.29 -24.39 -9.66
CA LEU A 77 5.10 -25.24 -10.84
C LEU A 77 6.37 -25.46 -11.69
N VAL A 78 7.47 -24.78 -11.39
CA VAL A 78 8.74 -24.92 -12.13
C VAL A 78 9.64 -26.03 -11.53
N GLY A 79 9.23 -26.66 -10.41
CA GLY A 79 10.06 -27.63 -9.68
C GLY A 79 9.83 -29.12 -9.97
N LEU A 80 8.81 -29.50 -10.74
CA LEU A 80 8.44 -30.92 -10.93
C LEU A 80 8.98 -31.57 -12.21
N GLU A 81 9.76 -30.86 -13.03
CA GLU A 81 10.32 -31.39 -14.28
C GLU A 81 11.80 -31.81 -14.18
N SER A 82 12.31 -32.08 -12.96
CA SER A 82 13.74 -32.40 -12.75
C SER A 82 14.02 -33.79 -12.14
N VAL A 83 13.11 -34.77 -12.25
CA VAL A 83 13.43 -36.17 -11.90
C VAL A 83 12.73 -37.14 -12.85
N SER A 84 13.16 -37.17 -14.10
CA SER A 84 12.99 -38.31 -15.00
C SER A 84 14.34 -38.60 -15.65
N ASN A 85 15.30 -39.02 -14.82
CA ASN A 85 16.49 -39.71 -15.27
C ASN A 85 16.48 -41.11 -14.65
N PRO A 86 15.96 -42.13 -15.35
CA PRO A 86 15.94 -43.51 -14.88
C PRO A 86 17.27 -44.19 -15.24
N GLN A 87 18.38 -43.74 -14.65
CA GLN A 87 19.64 -44.47 -14.66
C GLN A 87 20.37 -44.31 -13.34
N ALA A 88 19.88 -45.00 -12.32
CA ALA A 88 20.67 -45.44 -11.16
C ALA A 88 19.90 -46.54 -10.43
N VAL A 89 19.67 -47.64 -11.14
CA VAL A 89 19.36 -48.93 -10.52
C VAL A 89 20.69 -49.51 -10.02
N GLU A 90 20.63 -50.22 -8.89
CA GLU A 90 21.71 -51.01 -8.27
C GLU A 90 22.81 -50.26 -7.50
N LYS A 91 22.53 -49.99 -6.22
CA LYS A 91 23.35 -50.63 -5.18
C LYS A 91 22.66 -50.74 -3.82
N LEU A 92 22.43 -52.00 -3.46
CA LEU A 92 22.57 -52.58 -2.12
C LEU A 92 21.69 -52.06 -0.98
N LYS A 93 20.60 -52.83 -0.78
CA LYS A 93 20.21 -53.44 0.50
C LYS A 93 21.35 -53.52 1.53
N THR A 94 21.10 -53.00 2.71
CA THR A 94 21.36 -53.68 3.99
C THR A 94 20.57 -52.98 5.11
N ALA A 95 19.71 -53.75 5.77
CA ALA A 95 19.04 -53.41 7.03
C ALA A 95 20.10 -53.42 8.18
N PRO A 96 19.85 -52.94 9.43
CA PRO A 96 18.61 -53.14 10.18
C PRO A 96 18.05 -51.92 10.95
N GLU A 97 16.73 -51.97 11.12
CA GLU A 97 16.00 -51.76 12.37
C GLU A 97 16.88 -51.50 13.60
N ASN A 98 16.85 -50.27 14.11
CA ASN A 98 17.24 -49.98 15.47
C ASN A 98 16.35 -48.90 16.09
N VAL A 99 15.98 -49.23 17.32
CA VAL A 99 15.03 -48.63 18.24
C VAL A 99 15.57 -47.31 18.80
N ALA A 100 14.73 -46.26 18.83
CA ALA A 100 14.60 -45.35 19.98
C ALA A 100 13.58 -44.21 19.71
N PRO A 101 12.66 -43.91 20.64
CA PRO A 101 11.78 -42.74 20.57
C PRO A 101 12.38 -41.55 21.34
N PRO A 102 12.12 -40.30 20.90
CA PRO A 102 12.29 -39.14 21.77
C PRO A 102 10.98 -38.31 21.85
N PRO A 103 10.88 -37.26 22.69
CA PRO A 103 10.13 -37.34 23.94
C PRO A 103 8.84 -36.51 23.90
N LYS A 104 7.97 -36.80 24.86
CA LYS A 104 6.81 -35.98 25.24
C LYS A 104 7.30 -34.59 25.65
N ASP A 105 6.98 -33.57 24.85
CA ASP A 105 7.13 -32.19 25.27
C ASP A 105 5.84 -31.63 25.85
N LYS A 106 6.04 -30.88 26.91
CA LYS A 106 5.06 -30.49 27.91
C LYS A 106 4.48 -29.12 27.56
N GLY A 107 3.18 -28.98 27.85
CA GLY A 107 2.55 -27.76 28.35
C GLY A 107 2.86 -26.44 27.63
N VAL A 108 1.90 -25.96 26.86
CA VAL A 108 1.70 -24.50 26.75
C VAL A 108 0.25 -24.17 27.10
N HIS A 109 0.19 -23.31 28.10
CA HIS A 109 -0.93 -22.80 28.86
C HIS A 109 -2.18 -22.41 28.04
N GLU A 110 -3.27 -23.08 28.40
CA GLU A 110 -4.64 -22.58 28.32
C GLU A 110 -4.77 -21.39 29.29
N TYR A 111 -4.87 -20.17 28.77
CA TYR A 111 -5.25 -19.01 29.56
C TYR A 111 -6.77 -18.88 29.56
N THR A 112 -7.36 -19.37 30.63
CA THR A 112 -8.75 -19.11 31.01
C THR A 112 -8.88 -17.63 31.37
N ILE A 113 -9.44 -16.81 30.47
CA ILE A 113 -9.91 -15.47 30.83
C ILE A 113 -11.25 -15.63 31.55
N VAL A 114 -11.19 -15.76 32.87
CA VAL A 114 -12.32 -15.55 33.77
C VAL A 114 -12.52 -14.04 33.90
N ASN A 115 -13.31 -13.44 33.00
CA ASN A 115 -13.87 -12.12 33.28
C ASN A 115 -15.14 -12.32 34.08
N ALA A 116 -14.94 -12.27 35.40
CA ALA A 116 -15.96 -12.18 36.40
C ALA A 116 -16.87 -10.98 36.18
N ALA A 117 -18.12 -11.21 36.54
CA ALA A 117 -19.23 -10.28 36.50
C ALA A 117 -18.96 -9.01 37.32
N LEU A 118 -19.30 -7.87 36.72
CA LEU A 118 -19.87 -6.73 37.43
C LEU A 118 -21.12 -6.29 36.65
N GLU A 119 -22.19 -7.00 36.96
CA GLU A 119 -23.45 -6.45 37.42
C GLU A 119 -23.54 -4.90 37.43
N ASN A 120 -24.40 -4.33 36.57
CA ASN A 120 -25.55 -3.50 36.99
C ASN A 120 -26.32 -2.92 35.78
N LYS A 121 -27.60 -3.31 35.66
CA LYS A 121 -28.68 -2.68 34.85
C LYS A 121 -29.23 -1.43 35.60
N PRO A 122 -30.24 -0.64 35.15
CA PRO A 122 -31.13 -0.77 33.97
C PRO A 122 -31.48 0.53 33.18
N LYS A 123 -32.05 0.31 31.98
CA LYS A 123 -33.22 1.00 31.35
C LYS A 123 -33.29 2.54 31.35
N GLY A 124 -33.00 3.12 30.18
CA GLY A 124 -33.53 4.41 29.73
C GLY A 124 -34.38 4.24 28.47
N ARG A 125 -35.68 3.94 28.65
CA ARG A 125 -36.68 3.78 27.57
C ARG A 125 -37.15 5.16 27.12
N GLY A 126 -36.42 5.80 26.21
CA GLY A 126 -36.82 7.05 25.55
C GLY A 126 -37.55 6.78 24.23
N VAL A 127 -38.85 6.44 24.30
CA VAL A 127 -39.73 6.40 23.14
C VAL A 127 -39.93 7.84 22.64
N ARG A 128 -39.25 8.22 21.56
CA ARG A 128 -39.65 9.39 20.74
C ARG A 128 -40.34 8.90 19.49
N LYS A 129 -41.67 8.73 19.60
CA LYS A 129 -42.58 8.67 18.47
C LYS A 129 -42.69 10.06 17.86
N ASN A 130 -41.79 10.41 16.94
CA ASN A 130 -42.00 11.56 16.07
C ASN A 130 -42.27 11.06 14.66
N LEU A 131 -43.58 10.96 14.37
CA LEU A 131 -44.23 11.49 13.19
C LEU A 131 -43.59 11.08 11.85
N MET A 132 -44.13 9.98 11.31
CA MET A 132 -44.22 9.77 9.86
C MET A 132 -45.02 10.93 9.24
N THR A 133 -44.34 11.97 8.77
CA THR A 133 -44.85 12.82 7.69
C THR A 133 -44.26 12.32 6.39
N GLY A 134 -45.13 11.73 5.56
CA GLY A 134 -44.77 11.13 4.29
C GLY A 134 -44.15 12.14 3.32
N ASN A 135 -42.84 12.00 3.10
CA ASN A 135 -42.16 12.69 2.02
C ASN A 135 -42.22 11.83 0.75
N LYS A 136 -43.30 11.98 -0.02
CA LYS A 136 -43.52 11.30 -1.31
C LYS A 136 -42.64 11.85 -2.46
N GLN A 137 -41.69 12.77 -2.19
CA GLN A 137 -40.89 13.42 -3.25
C GLN A 137 -39.62 12.67 -3.68
N PHE A 138 -39.24 11.55 -3.04
CA PHE A 138 -38.00 10.85 -3.37
C PHE A 138 -38.09 9.88 -4.56
N ARG A 139 -39.24 9.72 -5.23
CA ARG A 139 -39.37 8.76 -6.34
C ARG A 139 -38.94 9.30 -7.71
N THR A 140 -38.89 10.61 -7.92
CA THR A 140 -38.51 11.19 -9.22
C THR A 140 -37.00 11.44 -9.37
N LEU A 141 -36.25 11.55 -8.27
CA LEU A 141 -34.78 11.69 -8.32
C LEU A 141 -34.06 10.37 -8.62
N ARG A 142 -34.67 9.22 -8.26
CA ARG A 142 -34.05 7.90 -8.44
C ARG A 142 -33.95 7.46 -9.90
N ALA A 143 -34.89 7.90 -10.75
CA ALA A 143 -34.87 7.60 -12.19
C ALA A 143 -33.77 8.39 -12.94
N ARG A 144 -33.48 9.62 -12.49
CA ARG A 144 -32.43 10.46 -13.09
C ARG A 144 -31.02 10.00 -12.70
N GLU A 145 -30.87 9.39 -11.52
CA GLU A 145 -29.62 8.79 -11.06
C GLU A 145 -29.26 7.54 -11.88
N THR A 146 -30.25 6.72 -12.27
CA THR A 146 -30.00 5.54 -13.12
C THR A 146 -29.54 5.89 -14.54
N GLU A 147 -30.04 6.96 -15.14
CA GLU A 147 -29.60 7.39 -16.48
C GLU A 147 -28.17 7.95 -16.48
N LEU A 148 -27.78 8.68 -15.42
CA LEU A 148 -26.41 9.17 -15.26
C LEU A 148 -25.41 7.99 -15.19
N THR A 149 -25.79 6.89 -14.53
CA THR A 149 -24.93 5.70 -14.44
C THR A 149 -24.76 4.96 -15.77
N ALA A 150 -25.76 4.97 -16.66
CA ALA A 150 -25.64 4.32 -17.97
C ALA A 150 -24.62 5.05 -18.87
N ARG A 151 -24.66 6.38 -18.88
CA ARG A 151 -23.70 7.20 -19.63
C ARG A 151 -22.28 7.05 -19.11
N HIS A 152 -22.10 7.06 -17.79
CA HIS A 152 -20.78 6.85 -17.18
C HIS A 152 -20.21 5.46 -17.46
N ARG A 153 -21.04 4.43 -17.63
CA ARG A 153 -20.57 3.10 -18.06
C ARG A 153 -20.03 3.09 -19.48
N ALA A 154 -20.74 3.72 -20.42
CA ALA A 154 -20.27 3.83 -21.81
C ALA A 154 -18.95 4.62 -21.90
N GLU A 155 -18.83 5.73 -21.15
CA GLU A 155 -17.58 6.50 -21.08
C GLU A 155 -16.44 5.70 -20.44
N ALA A 156 -16.72 4.90 -19.42
CA ALA A 156 -15.74 4.01 -18.78
C ALA A 156 -15.29 2.87 -19.71
N GLU A 157 -16.18 2.33 -20.53
CA GLU A 157 -15.85 1.30 -21.54
C GLU A 157 -14.92 1.88 -22.62
N ALA A 158 -15.24 3.06 -23.15
CA ALA A 158 -14.38 3.74 -24.11
C ALA A 158 -12.98 4.06 -23.52
N ALA A 159 -12.93 4.53 -22.27
CA ALA A 159 -11.66 4.78 -21.57
C ALA A 159 -10.84 3.49 -21.36
N LYS A 160 -11.51 2.38 -21.05
CA LYS A 160 -10.88 1.07 -20.91
C LYS A 160 -10.27 0.60 -22.23
N GLU A 161 -10.99 0.74 -23.34
CA GLU A 161 -10.47 0.38 -24.67
C GLU A 161 -9.24 1.21 -25.04
N GLN A 162 -9.27 2.53 -24.79
CA GLN A 162 -8.12 3.41 -25.01
C GLN A 162 -6.91 2.99 -24.17
N LEU A 163 -7.11 2.60 -22.91
CA LEU A 163 -6.05 2.12 -22.04
C LEU A 163 -5.45 0.81 -22.58
N MET A 164 -6.29 -0.14 -23.00
CA MET A 164 -5.82 -1.41 -23.60
C MET A 164 -5.01 -1.18 -24.88
N LEU A 165 -5.43 -0.24 -25.73
CA LEU A 165 -4.68 0.15 -26.94
C LEU A 165 -3.34 0.82 -26.60
N ALA A 166 -3.32 1.74 -25.63
CA ALA A 166 -2.08 2.40 -25.22
C ALA A 166 -1.08 1.39 -24.64
N LEU A 167 -1.55 0.44 -23.84
CA LEU A 167 -0.73 -0.60 -23.22
C LEU A 167 -0.18 -1.59 -24.25
N SER A 168 -0.96 -1.95 -25.28
CA SER A 168 -0.49 -2.81 -26.38
C SER A 168 0.56 -2.11 -27.26
N VAL A 169 0.40 -0.81 -27.53
CA VAL A 169 1.41 -0.02 -28.25
C VAL A 169 2.68 0.11 -27.42
N ALA A 170 2.56 0.36 -26.12
CA ALA A 170 3.70 0.46 -25.21
C ALA A 170 4.47 -0.87 -25.13
N SER A 171 3.77 -2.01 -25.00
CA SER A 171 4.40 -3.33 -24.96
C SER A 171 5.09 -3.68 -26.28
N ALA A 172 4.49 -3.34 -27.42
CA ALA A 172 5.11 -3.51 -28.73
C ALA A 172 6.41 -2.68 -28.86
N LYS A 173 6.40 -1.43 -28.42
CA LYS A 173 7.60 -0.56 -28.41
C LYS A 173 8.68 -1.08 -27.46
N LEU A 174 8.30 -1.58 -26.30
CA LEU A 174 9.23 -2.19 -25.34
C LEU A 174 9.87 -3.45 -25.92
N SER A 175 9.09 -4.31 -26.58
CA SER A 175 9.62 -5.50 -27.27
C SER A 175 10.61 -5.12 -28.37
N LEU A 176 10.33 -4.07 -29.13
CA LEU A 176 11.26 -3.56 -30.16
C LEU A 176 12.56 -3.06 -29.52
N ALA A 177 12.47 -2.24 -28.46
CA ALA A 177 13.63 -1.77 -27.73
C ALA A 177 14.45 -2.93 -27.13
N GLN A 178 13.79 -3.94 -26.58
CA GLN A 178 14.43 -5.14 -26.05
C GLN A 178 15.16 -5.93 -27.15
N LYS A 179 14.54 -6.13 -28.32
CA LYS A 179 15.19 -6.77 -29.48
C LYS A 179 16.40 -5.96 -29.97
N LYS A 180 16.29 -4.62 -29.98
CA LYS A 180 17.39 -3.73 -30.33
C LYS A 180 18.54 -3.80 -29.32
N ALA A 181 18.23 -3.87 -28.03
CA ALA A 181 19.21 -3.98 -26.95
C ALA A 181 19.90 -5.36 -26.90
N GLN A 182 19.17 -6.43 -27.24
CA GLN A 182 19.70 -7.79 -27.30
C GLN A 182 20.57 -8.06 -28.54
N GLY A 183 20.79 -7.06 -29.41
CA GLY A 183 21.74 -7.15 -30.52
C GLY A 183 21.38 -8.18 -31.59
N THR A 184 20.17 -8.76 -31.54
CA THR A 184 19.69 -9.72 -32.52
C THR A 184 19.22 -8.95 -33.75
N TYR A 185 20.15 -8.39 -34.51
CA TYR A 185 19.89 -7.91 -35.86
C TYR A 185 19.77 -9.14 -36.78
N PRO A 186 18.60 -9.48 -37.33
CA PRO A 186 18.47 -10.57 -38.31
C PRO A 186 19.02 -10.18 -39.70
N GLY A 187 20.05 -9.33 -39.79
CA GLY A 187 20.42 -8.64 -41.03
C GLY A 187 21.92 -8.55 -41.35
N SER A 188 22.82 -9.01 -40.49
CA SER A 188 24.25 -8.99 -40.80
C SER A 188 24.85 -10.40 -40.86
N LEU A 189 24.28 -11.24 -41.72
CA LEU A 189 25.06 -12.32 -42.34
C LEU A 189 26.00 -11.66 -43.36
N ILE A 190 27.01 -10.93 -42.88
CA ILE A 190 28.09 -10.43 -43.71
C ILE A 190 28.88 -11.65 -44.15
N ARG A 191 28.49 -12.12 -45.33
CA ARG A 191 29.12 -13.15 -46.13
C ARG A 191 30.55 -12.69 -46.39
N ASN A 192 31.50 -13.21 -45.61
CA ASN A 192 32.92 -13.12 -45.90
C ASN A 192 33.20 -13.90 -47.20
N GLN A 193 32.87 -13.31 -48.34
CA GLN A 193 33.33 -13.73 -49.67
C GLN A 193 34.37 -12.73 -50.13
N HIS A 194 35.60 -12.86 -49.66
CA HIS A 194 36.73 -12.30 -50.38
C HIS A 194 37.93 -13.23 -50.32
N LYS A 195 38.40 -13.54 -51.54
CA LYS A 195 39.75 -13.96 -51.92
C LYS A 195 40.23 -15.33 -51.44
N ILE A 196 39.89 -16.34 -52.25
CA ILE A 196 40.87 -17.38 -52.59
C ILE A 196 41.52 -16.91 -53.89
N GLY A 197 42.86 -16.84 -53.87
CA GLY A 197 43.69 -16.54 -55.03
C GLY A 197 43.97 -17.77 -55.87
#